data_AF-A0A3C0AM08-F1
#
_entry.id   AF-A0A3C0AM08-F1
#
_cell.length_a   1.000
_cell.length_b   1.000
_cell.length_c   1.000
_cell.angle_alpha   90.00
_cell.angle_beta   90.00
_cell.angle_gamma   90.00
#
_symmetry.space_group_name_H-M   'P 1'
#
loop_
_entity.id
_entity.type
_entity.pdbx_description
1 polymer ?
#
loop_
_entity_poly.entity_id
_entity_poly.type
_entity_poly.pdbx_seq_one_letter_code
_entity_poly.pdbx_strand_id
1 'polypeptide(L)' 'TLSPCPMCSGAIRLYQIPRVVIGENQTYLGDERLLKSSGIEIEVLQDPHCIQLMEEFIAAHPEMWNEDIGE' A
#
# COMPACT_ATOMS: atom_id res chain seq x y z
N THR A 1 -0.87 -2.54 6.52
CA THR A 1 -2.19 -2.99 6.03
C THR A 1 -2.21 -2.95 4.51
N LEU A 2 -2.18 -1.79 3.88
CA LEU A 2 -2.24 -1.65 2.42
C LEU A 2 -0.87 -1.36 1.78
N SER A 3 -0.75 -1.65 0.48
CA SER A 3 0.40 -1.28 -0.36
C SER A 3 0.64 0.25 -0.39
N PRO A 4 1.89 0.74 -0.30
CA PRO A 4 2.15 2.17 -0.17
C PRO A 4 2.01 2.93 -1.50
N CYS A 5 1.22 4.00 -1.51
CA CYS A 5 1.14 4.96 -2.62
C CYS A 5 2.50 5.65 -2.88
N PRO A 6 2.65 6.43 -3.98
CA PRO A 6 3.92 7.10 -4.31
C PRO A 6 4.45 8.01 -3.20
N MET A 7 3.57 8.72 -2.48
CA MET A 7 3.96 9.57 -1.34
C MET A 7 4.59 8.75 -0.21
N CYS A 8 3.90 7.70 0.23
CA CYS A 8 4.38 6.80 1.29
C CYS A 8 5.68 6.09 0.86
N SER A 9 5.75 5.64 -0.39
CA SER A 9 6.96 5.04 -0.97
C SER A 9 8.14 6.02 -1.00
N GLY A 10 7.88 7.29 -1.30
CA GLY A 10 8.87 8.37 -1.21
C GLY A 10 9.40 8.55 0.22
N ALA A 11 8.52 8.55 1.22
CA ALA A 11 8.92 8.64 2.62
C ALA A 11 9.78 7.45 3.07
N ILE A 12 9.40 6.22 2.69
CA ILE A 12 10.17 5.00 2.98
C ILE A 12 11.61 5.13 2.44
N ARG A 13 11.76 5.61 1.19
CA ARG A 13 13.07 5.84 0.57
C ARG A 13 13.85 6.96 1.25
N LEU A 14 13.20 8.08 1.56
CA LEU A 14 13.82 9.24 2.20
C LEU A 14 14.45 8.86 3.55
N TYR A 15 13.74 8.06 4.34
CA TYR A 15 14.20 7.62 5.65
C TYR A 15 15.04 6.34 5.61
N GLN A 16 15.32 5.80 4.41
CA GLN A 16 16.12 4.59 4.22
C GLN A 16 15.59 3.40 5.03
N ILE A 17 14.27 3.25 5.09
CA ILE A 17 13.64 2.10 5.76
C ILE A 17 14.00 0.84 4.97
N PRO A 18 14.69 -0.15 5.58
CA PRO A 18 15.29 -1.25 4.82
C PRO A 18 14.29 -2.35 4.46
N ARG A 19 13.18 -2.47 5.21
CA ARG A 19 12.17 -3.51 5.04
C ARG A 19 10.77 -2.96 5.28
N VAL A 20 9.82 -3.36 4.45
CA VAL A 20 8.40 -3.01 4.57
C VAL A 20 7.58 -4.30 4.48
N VAL A 21 6.72 -4.51 5.50
CA VAL A 21 5.74 -5.60 5.52
C VAL A 21 4.37 -5.01 5.18
N ILE A 22 3.79 -5.50 4.09
CA ILE A 22 2.52 -5.06 3.54
C ILE A 22 1.47 -6.13 3.88
N GLY A 23 0.30 -5.70 4.34
CA GLY A 23 -0.79 -6.63 4.66
C GLY A 23 -1.37 -7.22 3.38
N GLU A 24 -1.75 -6.36 2.44
CA GLU A 24 -2.31 -6.73 1.14
C GLU A 24 -2.03 -5.67 0.06
N ASN A 25 -2.13 -6.08 -1.20
CA ASN A 25 -1.96 -5.23 -2.37
C ASN A 25 -2.92 -5.55 -3.53
N GLN A 26 -4.02 -6.24 -3.22
CA GLN A 26 -5.04 -6.63 -4.18
C GLN A 26 -6.06 -5.51 -4.41
N THR A 27 -6.46 -4.82 -3.34
CA THR A 27 -7.42 -3.71 -3.45
C THR A 27 -6.76 -2.44 -4.01
N TYR A 28 -5.48 -2.26 -3.73
CA TYR A 28 -4.65 -1.20 -4.27
C TYR A 28 -3.19 -1.65 -4.37
N LEU A 29 -2.61 -1.52 -5.55
CA LEU A 29 -1.19 -1.80 -5.81
C LEU A 29 -0.46 -0.48 -6.02
N GLY A 30 0.26 -0.03 -4.98
CA GLY A 30 1.08 1.17 -5.03
C GLY A 30 2.47 0.95 -5.63
N ASP A 31 3.43 1.75 -5.19
CA ASP A 31 4.78 1.86 -5.78
C ASP A 31 5.77 0.79 -5.28
N GLU A 32 5.30 -0.44 -5.00
CA GLU A 32 6.14 -1.55 -4.51
C GLU A 32 7.34 -1.85 -5.41
N ARG A 33 7.16 -1.70 -6.73
CA ARG A 33 8.22 -1.95 -7.71
C ARG A 33 9.38 -0.97 -7.53
N LEU A 34 9.10 0.29 -7.23
CA LEU A 34 10.10 1.32 -6.98
C LEU A 34 10.86 1.05 -5.68
N LEU A 35 10.16 0.57 -4.64
CA LEU A 35 10.80 0.19 -3.39
C LEU A 35 11.73 -1.02 -3.59
N LYS A 36 11.25 -2.07 -4.26
CA LYS A 36 12.06 -3.26 -4.58
C LYS A 36 13.30 -2.89 -5.41
N SER A 37 13.15 -2.04 -6.43
CA SER A 37 14.29 -1.61 -7.26
C SER A 37 15.28 -0.71 -6.52
N SER A 38 14.85 -0.05 -5.43
CA SER A 38 15.71 0.72 -4.53
C SER A 38 16.43 -0.16 -3.49
N GLY A 39 16.31 -1.49 -3.57
CA GLY A 39 16.95 -2.43 -2.66
C GLY A 39 16.24 -2.63 -1.32
N ILE A 40 15.01 -2.14 -1.19
CA ILE A 40 14.19 -2.31 0.01
C ILE A 40 13.52 -3.69 -0.03
N GLU A 41 13.61 -4.43 1.07
CA GLU A 41 12.95 -5.72 1.23
C GLU A 41 11.44 -5.52 1.37
N ILE A 42 10.65 -6.16 0.51
CA ILE A 42 9.19 -6.10 0.54
C ILE A 42 8.64 -7.50 0.77
N GLU A 43 7.82 -7.63 1.80
CA GLU A 43 7.03 -8.83 2.09
C GLU A 43 5.55 -8.48 2.06
N VAL A 44 4.76 -9.26 1.32
CA VAL A 44 3.31 -9.08 1.22
C VAL A 44 2.65 -10.30 1.84
N LEU A 45 1.93 -10.12 2.94
CA LEU A 45 1.34 -11.22 3.71
C LEU A 45 0.07 -11.78 3.08
N GLN A 46 -0.61 -10.97 2.25
CA GLN A 46 -1.98 -11.24 1.78
C GLN A 46 -2.91 -11.59 2.93
N ASP A 47 -2.89 -10.75 3.97
CA ASP A 47 -3.72 -10.91 5.15
C ASP A 47 -5.21 -10.76 4.78
N PRO A 48 -6.03 -11.81 4.94
CA PRO A 48 -7.46 -11.77 4.62
C PRO A 48 -8.21 -10.68 5.38
N HIS A 49 -7.78 -10.34 6.60
CA HIS A 49 -8.41 -9.28 7.37
C HIS A 49 -8.15 -7.89 6.75
N CYS A 50 -6.93 -7.65 6.25
CA CYS A 50 -6.60 -6.42 5.55
C CYS A 50 -7.40 -6.29 4.24
N ILE A 51 -7.50 -7.38 3.48
CA ILE A 51 -8.24 -7.40 2.21
C ILE A 51 -9.71 -7.07 2.48
N GLN A 52 -10.34 -7.81 3.39
CA GLN A 52 -11.76 -7.62 3.72
C GLN A 52 -12.02 -6.19 4.22
N LEU A 53 -11.16 -5.67 5.10
CA LEU A 53 -11.28 -4.30 5.61
C LEU A 53 -11.29 -3.27 4.49
N MET A 54 -10.36 -3.39 3.53
CA MET A 54 -10.25 -2.44 2.43
C MET A 54 -11.39 -2.61 1.42
N GLU A 55 -11.77 -3.84 1.06
CA GLU A 55 -12.92 -4.10 0.19
C GLU A 55 -14.22 -3.50 0.75
N GLU A 56 -14.48 -3.70 2.05
CA GLU A 56 -15.67 -3.16 2.72
C GLU A 56 -15.66 -1.64 2.76
N PHE A 57 -14.51 -1.01 3.08
CA PHE A 57 -14.38 0.44 3.13
C PHE A 57 -14.56 1.09 1.74
N ILE A 58 -13.89 0.56 0.71
CA ILE A 58 -13.96 1.08 -0.66
C ILE A 58 -15.38 0.96 -1.20
N ALA A 59 -16.06 -0.16 -0.93
CA ALA A 59 -17.45 -0.36 -1.35
C ALA A 59 -18.42 0.59 -0.61
N ALA A 60 -18.19 0.86 0.68
CA ALA A 60 -19.03 1.74 1.48
C ALA A 60 -18.81 3.24 1.19
N HIS A 61 -17.57 3.63 0.86
CA HIS A 61 -17.16 5.04 0.74
C HIS A 61 -16.26 5.30 -0.49
N PRO A 62 -16.74 5.03 -1.72
CA PRO A 62 -15.90 5.12 -2.93
C PRO A 62 -15.39 6.53 -3.22
N GLU A 63 -16.19 7.58 -2.96
CA GLU A 63 -15.75 8.98 -3.18
C GLU A 63 -14.61 9.38 -2.23
N MET A 64 -14.67 8.93 -0.97
CA MET A 64 -13.62 9.18 0.02
C MET A 64 -12.35 8.39 -0.31
N TRP A 65 -12.50 7.16 -0.78
CA TRP A 65 -11.37 6.37 -1.24
C TRP A 65 -10.68 7.04 -2.43
N ASN A 66 -11.43 7.48 -3.43
CA ASN A 66 -10.91 8.19 -4.59
C ASN A 66 -10.20 9.49 -4.17
N GLU A 67 -10.76 10.25 -3.23
CA GLU A 67 -10.10 11.44 -2.66
C GLU A 67 -8.74 11.09 -2.04
N ASP A 68 -8.63 10.01 -1.27
CA ASP A 68 -7.39 9.59 -0.60
C ASP A 68 -6.29 9.20 -1.59
N ILE A 69 -6.66 8.56 -2.71
CA ILE A 69 -5.72 8.18 -3.78
C ILE A 69 -5.54 9.26 -4.86
N GLY A 70 -6.32 10.34 -4.81
CA GLY A 70 -6.27 11.47 -5.74
C GLY A 70 -6.95 11.23 -7.10
N GLU A 71 -8.03 10.44 -7.13
CA GLU A 71 -8.90 10.19 -8.30
C GLU A 71 -10.23 10.95 -8.27
#